data_AF-O96371-F1
#
_entry.id   AF-O96371-F1
#
_cell.length_a   1.000
_cell.length_b   1.000
_cell.length_c   1.000
_cell.angle_alpha   90.00
_cell.angle_beta   90.00
_cell.angle_gamma   90.00
#
_symmetry.space_group_name_H-M   'P 1'
#
loop_
_entity.id
_entity.type
_entity.pdbx_description
1 polymer ?
#
loop_
_entity_poly.entity_id
_entity_poly.type
_entity_poly.pdbx_seq_one_letter_code
_entity_poly.pdbx_strand_id
1 'polypeptide(L)'
;RQTRRRRGHVSMGYGRIGKHRKQRGGRGNAGGQHHRKTWFTTFHPENFGKHGMRVFHLKANKYYCPSINVDSLWSLVGKDVQAQYKNAKVGEEVPVIDCVTWYSRFL
;
A
#
# COMPACT_ATOMS: atom_id res chain seq x y z
N ARG A 1 28.37 11.81 -7.89
CA ARG A 1 28.14 10.51 -8.59
C ARG A 1 29.34 9.57 -8.36
N GLN A 2 29.11 8.34 -7.87
CA GLN A 2 30.17 7.37 -7.52
C GLN A 2 31.12 7.06 -8.69
N THR A 3 30.61 7.10 -9.94
CA THR A 3 31.39 6.84 -11.15
C THR A 3 32.59 7.77 -11.33
N ARG A 4 32.51 9.03 -10.89
CA ARG A 4 33.64 9.97 -11.00
C ARG A 4 34.80 9.57 -10.10
N ARG A 5 34.52 9.09 -8.89
CA ARG A 5 35.53 8.60 -7.93
C ARG A 5 36.20 7.31 -8.40
N ARG A 6 35.58 6.55 -9.31
CA ARG A 6 36.11 5.27 -9.81
C ARG A 6 36.99 5.41 -11.07
N ARG A 7 37.16 6.62 -11.62
CA ARG A 7 38.11 6.85 -12.73
C ARG A 7 39.53 6.50 -12.28
N GLY A 8 40.30 5.81 -13.12
CA GLY A 8 41.61 5.25 -12.77
C GLY A 8 41.56 3.81 -12.23
N HIS A 9 40.40 3.35 -11.73
CA HIS A 9 40.23 1.94 -11.36
C HIS A 9 39.81 1.11 -12.58
N VAL A 10 40.53 0.00 -12.83
CA VAL A 10 40.40 -0.83 -14.05
C VAL A 10 38.97 -1.35 -14.31
N SER A 11 38.22 -1.73 -13.27
CA SER A 11 36.94 -2.46 -13.42
C SER A 11 35.69 -1.65 -13.06
N MET A 12 35.83 -0.36 -12.75
CA MET A 12 34.73 0.50 -12.28
C MET A 12 33.93 -0.10 -11.10
N GLY A 13 34.55 -0.98 -10.30
CA GLY A 13 33.95 -1.63 -9.13
C GLY A 13 33.04 -2.83 -9.43
N TYR A 14 33.10 -3.40 -10.64
CA TYR A 14 32.36 -4.63 -11.01
C TYR A 14 33.20 -5.92 -10.89
N GLY A 15 34.41 -5.83 -10.33
CA GLY A 15 35.33 -6.96 -10.19
C GLY A 15 36.01 -7.37 -11.51
N ARG A 16 37.14 -8.10 -11.41
CA ARG A 16 37.93 -8.52 -12.59
C ARG A 16 37.44 -9.82 -13.22
N ILE A 17 37.02 -10.79 -12.41
CA ILE A 17 36.69 -12.16 -12.85
C ILE A 17 35.27 -12.25 -13.41
N GLY A 18 34.26 -11.94 -12.59
CA GLY A 18 32.85 -12.07 -12.98
C GLY A 18 32.44 -11.15 -14.13
N LYS A 19 33.07 -9.96 -14.21
CA LYS A 19 32.81 -8.85 -15.15
C LYS A 19 31.35 -8.38 -15.15
N HIS A 20 31.14 -7.09 -15.45
CA HIS A 20 29.78 -6.61 -15.70
C HIS A 20 29.32 -7.09 -17.07
N ARG A 21 28.26 -7.91 -17.10
CA ARG A 21 27.66 -8.46 -18.33
C ARG A 21 26.23 -7.95 -18.45
N LYS A 22 25.68 -7.97 -19.67
CA LYS A 22 24.36 -7.40 -19.98
C LYS A 22 23.24 -7.97 -19.11
N GLN A 23 23.07 -9.30 -19.07
CA GLN A 23 22.05 -10.00 -18.28
C GLN A 23 22.56 -11.41 -17.95
N ARG A 24 22.92 -11.67 -16.68
CA ARG A 24 23.44 -12.99 -16.27
C ARG A 24 22.35 -14.02 -15.96
N GLY A 25 21.21 -13.58 -15.43
CA GLY A 25 20.13 -14.46 -14.94
C GLY A 25 18.80 -14.32 -15.68
N GLY A 26 18.81 -13.69 -16.88
CA GLY A 26 17.62 -13.36 -17.65
C GLY A 26 17.14 -11.90 -17.45
N ARG A 27 15.99 -11.57 -18.06
CA ARG A 27 15.32 -10.26 -17.94
C ARG A 27 14.10 -10.37 -17.04
N GLY A 28 13.78 -9.30 -16.31
CA GLY A 28 12.59 -9.23 -15.46
C GLY A 28 12.49 -10.42 -14.51
N ASN A 29 11.34 -11.11 -14.49
CA ASN A 29 11.02 -12.23 -13.60
C ASN A 29 11.34 -13.64 -14.18
N ALA A 30 12.10 -13.74 -15.28
CA ALA A 30 12.47 -15.02 -15.90
C ALA A 30 13.08 -16.07 -14.93
N GLY A 31 12.59 -17.30 -14.95
CA GLY A 31 13.13 -18.38 -14.09
C GLY A 31 12.64 -18.33 -12.64
N GLY A 32 11.55 -17.61 -12.35
CA GLY A 32 10.94 -17.59 -11.02
C GLY A 32 10.44 -18.94 -10.51
N GLN A 33 10.27 -19.95 -11.37
CA GLN A 33 10.02 -21.35 -10.98
C GLN A 33 11.25 -22.26 -11.12
N HIS A 34 12.35 -21.74 -11.66
CA HIS A 34 13.59 -22.46 -11.96
C HIS A 34 14.74 -21.90 -11.12
N HIS A 35 15.79 -21.35 -11.74
CA HIS A 35 17.00 -20.85 -11.07
C HIS A 35 16.80 -19.65 -10.15
N ARG A 36 15.63 -18.98 -10.19
CA ARG A 36 15.24 -17.90 -9.25
C ARG A 36 14.11 -18.29 -8.31
N LYS A 37 13.77 -19.58 -8.23
CA LYS A 37 12.69 -20.09 -7.36
C LYS A 37 12.86 -19.66 -5.90
N THR A 38 14.06 -19.80 -5.35
CA THR A 38 14.34 -19.45 -3.95
C THR A 38 13.92 -18.01 -3.61
N TRP A 39 14.21 -17.06 -4.50
CA TRP A 39 13.85 -15.66 -4.25
C TRP A 39 12.32 -15.46 -4.24
N PHE A 40 11.60 -16.11 -5.15
CA PHE A 40 10.14 -16.05 -5.18
C PHE A 40 9.52 -16.77 -3.99
N THR A 41 9.97 -17.96 -3.63
CA THR A 41 9.39 -18.70 -2.49
C THR A 41 9.66 -18.01 -1.15
N THR A 42 10.80 -17.33 -1.00
CA THR A 42 11.15 -16.65 0.26
C THR A 42 10.46 -15.31 0.42
N PHE A 43 10.46 -14.46 -0.62
CA PHE A 43 9.96 -13.09 -0.51
C PHE A 43 8.55 -12.90 -1.08
N HIS A 44 8.07 -13.83 -1.91
CA HIS A 44 6.79 -13.73 -2.62
C HIS A 44 6.05 -15.09 -2.67
N PRO A 45 5.67 -15.66 -1.51
CA PRO A 45 5.24 -17.06 -1.40
C PRO A 45 3.99 -17.45 -2.21
N GLU A 46 3.18 -16.49 -2.66
CA GLU A 46 1.93 -16.75 -3.42
C GLU A 46 1.96 -16.19 -4.85
N ASN A 47 3.15 -15.83 -5.34
CA ASN A 47 3.29 -15.19 -6.65
C ASN A 47 2.84 -16.09 -7.81
N PHE A 48 2.84 -17.41 -7.63
CA PHE A 48 2.37 -18.37 -8.63
C PHE A 48 1.09 -19.06 -8.16
N GLY A 49 0.11 -19.16 -9.06
CA GLY A 49 -1.17 -19.80 -8.79
C GLY A 49 -2.33 -18.94 -9.27
N LYS A 50 -3.53 -19.53 -9.30
CA LYS A 50 -4.79 -18.84 -9.57
C LYS A 50 -5.69 -18.98 -8.36
N HIS A 51 -6.18 -17.85 -7.85
CA HIS A 51 -7.02 -17.79 -6.66
C HIS A 51 -8.33 -17.07 -6.97
N GLY A 52 -9.42 -17.51 -6.34
CA GLY A 52 -10.73 -16.83 -6.37
C GLY A 52 -11.50 -16.91 -7.70
N MET A 53 -12.67 -16.26 -7.70
CA MET A 53 -13.56 -16.15 -8.87
C MET A 53 -13.24 -14.90 -9.70
N ARG A 54 -13.39 -14.99 -11.03
CA ARG A 54 -13.21 -13.82 -11.92
C ARG A 54 -14.47 -12.95 -11.90
N VAL A 55 -14.31 -11.65 -11.68
CA VAL A 55 -15.39 -10.65 -11.83
C VAL A 55 -15.19 -9.93 -13.16
N PHE A 56 -16.11 -10.15 -14.11
CA PHE A 56 -16.09 -9.46 -15.40
C PHE A 56 -16.81 -8.12 -15.31
N HIS A 57 -16.34 -7.12 -16.07
CA HIS A 57 -16.90 -5.76 -16.09
C HIS A 57 -17.05 -5.15 -14.68
N LEU A 58 -15.99 -5.23 -13.87
CA LEU A 58 -15.96 -4.68 -12.52
C LEU A 58 -16.25 -3.17 -12.54
N LYS A 59 -17.38 -2.76 -11.95
CA LYS A 59 -17.74 -1.35 -11.75
C LYS A 59 -17.35 -0.93 -10.33
N ALA A 60 -16.17 -0.33 -10.16
CA ALA A 60 -15.61 0.03 -8.85
C ALA A 60 -16.56 0.88 -7.98
N ASN A 61 -17.33 1.79 -8.59
CA ASN A 61 -18.28 2.66 -7.88
C ASN A 61 -19.37 1.90 -7.11
N LYS A 62 -19.74 0.68 -7.53
CA LYS A 62 -20.72 -0.16 -6.79
C LYS A 62 -20.18 -0.68 -5.47
N TYR A 63 -18.86 -0.79 -5.35
CA TYR A 63 -18.15 -1.29 -4.17
C TYR A 63 -17.55 -0.15 -3.35
N TYR A 64 -17.77 1.11 -3.73
CA TYR A 64 -17.27 2.25 -2.99
C TYR A 64 -18.01 2.33 -1.66
N CYS A 65 -17.32 1.93 -0.59
CA CYS A 65 -17.85 1.91 0.76
C CYS A 65 -16.79 2.43 1.75
N PRO A 66 -16.51 3.74 1.75
CA PRO A 66 -15.61 4.35 2.72
C PRO A 66 -16.16 4.16 4.13
N SER A 67 -15.29 3.81 5.07
CA SER A 67 -15.66 3.50 6.45
C SER A 67 -14.92 4.37 7.47
N ILE A 68 -15.59 4.71 8.57
CA ILE A 68 -15.02 5.48 9.69
C ILE A 68 -15.24 4.75 11.02
N ASN A 69 -14.24 4.73 11.89
CA ASN A 69 -14.35 4.15 13.23
C ASN A 69 -15.15 5.08 14.16
N VAL A 70 -15.91 4.50 15.10
CA VAL A 70 -16.69 5.27 16.09
C VAL A 70 -15.82 6.26 16.88
N ASP A 71 -14.61 5.86 17.26
CA ASP A 71 -13.68 6.71 18.04
C ASP A 71 -13.28 8.01 17.32
N SER A 72 -13.34 8.00 15.98
CA SER A 72 -12.94 9.13 15.15
C SER A 72 -14.11 10.04 14.75
N LEU A 73 -15.36 9.73 15.14
CA LEU A 73 -16.52 10.54 14.75
C LEU A 73 -16.41 12.00 15.20
N TRP A 74 -15.88 12.23 16.40
CA TRP A 74 -15.71 13.58 16.94
C TRP A 74 -14.69 14.43 16.19
N SER A 75 -13.82 13.84 15.37
CA SER A 75 -12.89 14.63 14.54
C SER A 75 -13.58 15.26 13.31
N LEU A 76 -14.76 14.77 12.94
CA LEU A 76 -15.57 15.37 11.86
C LEU A 76 -16.24 16.67 12.32
N VAL A 77 -16.42 16.79 13.62
CA VAL A 77 -17.00 17.94 14.27
C VAL A 77 -15.84 18.85 14.70
N GLY A 78 -15.86 20.12 14.29
CA GLY A 78 -14.80 21.08 14.66
C GLY A 78 -14.60 21.15 16.19
N LYS A 79 -13.37 21.48 16.63
CA LYS A 79 -13.00 21.47 18.07
C LYS A 79 -13.92 22.31 18.94
N ASP A 80 -14.44 23.42 18.41
CA ASP A 80 -15.32 24.33 19.14
C ASP A 80 -16.66 23.67 19.49
N VAL A 81 -17.24 22.97 18.51
CA VAL A 81 -18.49 22.22 18.68
C VAL A 81 -18.24 21.02 19.61
N GLN A 82 -17.12 20.32 19.45
CA GLN A 82 -16.75 19.24 20.37
C GLN A 82 -16.65 19.74 21.83
N ALA A 83 -16.04 20.90 22.06
CA ALA A 83 -15.91 21.49 23.40
C ALA A 83 -17.28 21.90 23.99
N GLN A 84 -18.18 22.44 23.17
CA GLN A 84 -19.54 22.80 23.57
C GLN A 84 -20.32 21.58 24.07
N TYR A 85 -20.28 20.47 23.35
CA TYR A 85 -21.07 19.27 23.68
C TYR A 85 -20.36 18.31 24.65
N LYS A 86 -19.08 18.53 24.97
CA LYS A 86 -18.32 17.67 25.91
C LYS A 86 -18.91 17.64 27.32
N ASN A 87 -19.54 18.73 27.75
CA ASN A 87 -20.11 18.89 29.09
C ASN A 87 -21.66 18.98 29.08
N ALA A 88 -22.30 18.67 27.95
CA ALA A 88 -23.75 18.72 27.84
C ALA A 88 -24.41 17.70 28.79
N LYS A 89 -25.52 18.11 29.42
CA LYS A 89 -26.26 17.25 30.35
C LYS A 89 -27.21 16.32 29.60
N VAL A 90 -27.54 15.19 30.22
CA VAL A 90 -28.54 14.25 29.69
C VAL A 90 -29.89 14.97 29.56
N GLY A 91 -30.42 15.04 28.33
CA GLY A 91 -31.67 15.73 28.00
C GLY A 91 -31.51 17.07 27.28
N GLU A 92 -30.28 17.56 27.10
CA GLU A 92 -29.97 18.72 26.24
C GLU A 92 -29.80 18.30 24.77
N GLU A 93 -29.81 19.27 23.86
CA GLU A 93 -29.65 19.03 22.41
C GLU A 93 -28.32 18.31 22.10
N VAL A 94 -28.34 17.39 21.12
CA VAL A 94 -27.19 16.57 20.74
C VAL A 94 -26.72 16.90 19.32
N PRO A 95 -25.41 16.80 19.02
CA PRO A 95 -24.90 17.11 17.70
C PRO A 95 -25.23 15.99 16.71
N VAL A 96 -25.74 16.37 15.53
CA VAL A 96 -25.90 15.46 14.39
C VAL A 96 -24.62 15.49 13.56
N ILE A 97 -23.96 14.34 13.45
CA ILE A 97 -22.72 14.18 12.68
C ILE A 97 -23.05 13.55 11.33
N ASP A 98 -23.16 14.36 10.28
CA ASP A 98 -23.35 13.84 8.92
C ASP A 98 -22.04 13.27 8.38
N CYS A 99 -22.01 11.95 8.25
CA CYS A 99 -20.89 11.21 7.70
C CYS A 99 -21.09 10.88 6.23
N VAL A 100 -22.31 11.00 5.68
CA VAL A 100 -22.72 10.47 4.36
C VAL A 100 -21.98 11.16 3.22
N THR A 101 -21.57 12.40 3.42
CA THR A 101 -20.78 13.16 2.44
C THR A 101 -19.47 12.44 2.05
N TRP A 102 -18.86 11.67 2.96
CA TRP A 102 -17.56 11.03 2.73
C TRP A 102 -17.47 9.56 3.16
N TYR A 103 -18.37 9.10 4.02
CA TYR A 103 -18.38 7.76 4.62
C TYR A 103 -19.76 7.12 4.48
N SER A 104 -19.77 5.80 4.37
CA SER A 104 -20.97 5.00 4.09
C SER A 104 -21.17 3.84 5.08
N ARG A 105 -20.19 3.63 5.97
CA ARG A 105 -20.18 2.55 6.96
C ARG A 105 -19.41 2.97 8.21
N PHE A 106 -19.91 2.57 9.37
CA PHE A 106 -19.18 2.66 10.64
C PHE A 106 -18.46 1.34 10.93
N LEU A 107 -17.25 1.43 11.49
CA LEU A 107 -16.46 0.31 12.02
C LEU A 107 -16.37 0.36 13.54
#